data_AF-A0A9D7BAG5-F1
#
_entry.id   AF-A0A9D7BAG5-F1
#
_cell.length_a   1.000
_cell.length_b   1.000
_cell.length_c   1.000
_cell.angle_alpha   90.00
_cell.angle_beta   90.00
_cell.angle_gamma   90.00
#
_symmetry.space_group_name_H-M   'P 1'
#
loop_
_entity.id
_entity.type
_entity.pdbx_description
1 polymer ?
#
loop_
_entity_poly.entity_id
_entity_poly.type
_entity_poly.pdbx_seq_one_letter_code
_entity_poly.pdbx_strand_id
1 'polypeptide(L)'
;MPIESISAVPPAGRRLTLRDDDGAWFLDIVELRPRLSPSPIELVRQDIRSILLNQRKLTLIERMREDLYQQALANDAIEAP
;
A
#
# COMPACT_ATOMS: atom_id res chain seq x y z
N MET A 1 -37.73 0.64 3.14
CA MET A 1 -38.34 -0.37 2.25
C MET A 1 -37.96 -1.76 2.72
N PRO A 2 -38.86 -2.76 2.65
CA PRO A 2 -38.69 -4.06 3.30
C PRO A 2 -37.60 -4.88 2.59
N ILE A 3 -36.75 -5.53 3.37
CA ILE A 3 -35.65 -6.35 2.89
C ILE A 3 -36.23 -7.73 2.56
N GLU A 4 -36.62 -7.94 1.30
CA GLU A 4 -37.03 -9.27 0.83
C GLU A 4 -35.79 -10.15 0.64
N SER A 5 -35.58 -11.04 1.60
CA SER A 5 -34.48 -12.01 1.63
C SER A 5 -34.81 -13.20 0.74
N ILE A 6 -34.07 -13.46 -0.36
CA ILE A 6 -34.15 -14.79 -1.00
C ILE A 6 -32.80 -15.27 -1.58
N SER A 7 -32.41 -16.45 -1.08
CA SER A 7 -31.62 -17.59 -1.59
C SER A 7 -30.11 -17.50 -1.88
N ALA A 8 -29.41 -18.34 -1.11
CA ALA A 8 -28.09 -18.96 -1.25
C ALA A 8 -26.83 -18.08 -1.26
N VAL A 9 -26.20 -17.92 -0.09
CA VAL A 9 -24.77 -17.55 0.03
C VAL A 9 -24.10 -18.48 1.06
N PRO A 10 -23.04 -19.21 0.70
CA PRO A 10 -22.27 -20.07 1.63
C PRO A 10 -21.35 -19.23 2.56
N PRO A 11 -20.73 -19.84 3.59
CA PRO A 11 -20.73 -19.29 4.97
C PRO A 11 -19.70 -18.19 5.30
N ALA A 12 -18.99 -17.61 4.34
CA ALA A 12 -17.96 -16.58 4.61
C ALA A 12 -17.98 -15.41 3.60
N GLY A 13 -19.17 -14.95 3.25
CA GLY A 13 -19.35 -13.71 2.50
C GLY A 13 -20.79 -13.23 2.59
N ARG A 14 -21.01 -11.91 2.70
CA ARG A 14 -22.36 -11.34 2.78
C ARG A 14 -22.70 -10.65 1.47
N ARG A 15 -23.56 -11.26 0.67
CA ARG A 15 -24.10 -10.66 -0.55
C ARG A 15 -25.32 -9.80 -0.24
N LEU A 16 -25.31 -8.55 -0.67
CA LEU A 16 -26.40 -7.60 -0.54
C LEU A 16 -26.86 -7.21 -1.94
N THR A 17 -28.18 -7.25 -2.17
CA THR A 17 -28.79 -6.71 -3.38
C THR A 17 -29.57 -5.47 -3.00
N LEU A 18 -29.24 -4.33 -3.60
CA LEU A 18 -29.92 -3.07 -3.40
C LEU A 18 -30.71 -2.77 -4.66
N ARG A 19 -32.00 -2.50 -4.54
CA ARG A 19 -32.86 -2.11 -5.66
C ARG A 19 -33.35 -0.69 -5.43
N ASP A 20 -33.29 0.11 -6.47
CA ASP A 20 -33.87 1.44 -6.55
C ASP A 20 -34.75 1.51 -7.81
N ASP A 21 -35.53 2.59 -7.95
CA ASP A 21 -36.46 2.76 -9.07
C ASP A 21 -35.74 2.72 -10.44
N ASP A 22 -34.47 3.11 -10.48
CA ASP A 22 -33.62 3.19 -11.69
C ASP A 22 -32.70 1.97 -11.90
N GLY A 23 -32.72 0.95 -11.04
CA GLY A 23 -31.91 -0.25 -11.25
C GLY A 23 -31.58 -1.10 -10.02
N ALA A 24 -30.69 -2.08 -10.21
CA ALA A 24 -30.27 -3.02 -9.17
C ALA A 24 -28.74 -3.09 -9.03
N TRP A 25 -28.26 -3.04 -7.78
CA TRP A 25 -26.86 -3.16 -7.40
C TRP A 25 -26.62 -4.48 -6.66
N PHE A 26 -25.53 -5.16 -6.99
CA PHE A 26 -25.11 -6.40 -6.34
C PHE A 26 -23.77 -6.16 -5.64
N LEU A 27 -23.77 -6.26 -4.32
CA LEU A 27 -22.58 -6.11 -3.49
C LEU A 27 -22.23 -7.46 -2.88
N ASP A 28 -20.98 -7.88 -2.99
CA ASP A 28 -20.47 -9.07 -2.30
C ASP A 28 -19.39 -8.67 -1.31
N ILE A 29 -19.65 -8.90 -0.02
CA ILE A 29 -18.68 -8.67 1.05
C ILE A 29 -17.87 -9.95 1.21
N VAL A 30 -16.69 -9.99 0.60
CA VAL A 30 -15.80 -11.16 0.60
C VAL A 30 -15.15 -11.41 1.96
N GLU A 31 -14.75 -10.36 2.67
CA GLU A 31 -14.11 -10.50 3.99
C GLU A 31 -14.28 -9.22 4.82
N LEU A 32 -14.59 -9.38 6.11
CA LEU A 32 -14.56 -8.30 7.08
C LEU A 32 -13.35 -8.49 7.99
N ARG A 33 -12.35 -7.64 7.85
CA ARG A 33 -11.11 -7.74 8.63
C ARG A 33 -11.10 -6.81 9.84
N PRO A 34 -10.54 -7.24 10.98
CA PRO A 34 -10.42 -6.40 12.16
C PRO A 34 -9.51 -5.20 11.89
N ARG A 35 -9.71 -4.13 12.66
CA ARG A 35 -8.81 -2.96 12.63
C ARG A 35 -7.37 -3.40 12.91
N LEU A 36 -6.41 -2.78 12.22
CA LEU A 36 -4.97 -3.11 12.27
C LEU A 36 -4.58 -4.46 11.63
N SER A 37 -5.49 -5.13 10.92
CA SER A 37 -5.10 -6.23 10.03
C SER A 37 -4.26 -5.71 8.85
N PRO A 38 -3.36 -6.53 8.28
CA PRO A 38 -2.60 -6.14 7.09
C PRO A 38 -3.54 -5.77 5.93
N SER A 39 -3.36 -4.58 5.39
CA SER A 39 -4.12 -4.12 4.21
C SER A 39 -3.88 -5.04 3.00
N PRO A 40 -4.87 -5.21 2.11
CA PRO A 40 -4.67 -5.99 0.89
C PRO A 40 -3.53 -5.37 0.07
N ILE A 41 -2.71 -6.22 -0.55
CA ILE A 41 -1.52 -5.75 -1.29
C ILE A 41 -1.90 -4.80 -2.42
N GLU A 42 -3.04 -5.00 -3.06
CA GLU A 42 -3.58 -4.14 -4.12
C GLU A 42 -3.78 -2.71 -3.63
N LEU A 43 -4.22 -2.53 -2.39
CA LEU A 43 -4.54 -1.23 -1.81
C LEU A 43 -3.28 -0.45 -1.41
N VAL A 44 -2.23 -1.14 -0.96
CA VAL A 44 -0.99 -0.52 -0.43
C VAL A 44 0.22 -0.64 -1.37
N ARG A 45 0.07 -1.25 -2.55
CA ARG A 45 1.16 -1.47 -3.51
C ARG A 45 1.90 -0.18 -3.86
N GLN A 46 1.16 0.90 -4.09
CA GLN A 46 1.74 2.19 -4.44
C GLN A 46 2.52 2.81 -3.28
N ASP A 47 2.02 2.67 -2.06
CA ASP A 47 2.70 3.16 -0.86
C ASP A 47 4.00 2.40 -0.61
N ILE A 48 3.95 1.06 -0.67
CA ILE A 48 5.14 0.20 -0.57
C ILE A 48 6.18 0.61 -1.61
N ARG A 49 5.78 0.80 -2.87
CA ARG A 49 6.68 1.23 -3.93
C ARG A 49 7.33 2.58 -3.59
N SER A 50 6.54 3.54 -3.12
CA SER A 50 7.02 4.88 -2.77
C SER A 50 8.03 4.83 -1.62
N ILE A 51 7.75 4.04 -0.58
CA ILE A 51 8.65 3.81 0.56
C ILE A 51 9.97 3.23 0.07
N LEU A 52 9.93 2.17 -0.74
CA LEU A 52 11.14 1.52 -1.27
C LEU A 52 11.97 2.45 -2.14
N LEU A 53 11.33 3.26 -2.99
CA LEU A 53 12.02 4.25 -3.81
C LEU A 53 12.70 5.32 -2.96
N ASN A 54 12.03 5.80 -1.91
CA ASN A 54 12.60 6.80 -1.01
C ASN A 54 13.81 6.25 -0.25
N GLN A 55 13.70 5.01 0.27
CA GLN A 55 14.84 4.34 0.93
C GLN A 55 16.05 4.24 -0.01
N ARG A 56 15.84 3.80 -1.26
CA ARG A 56 16.93 3.69 -2.25
C ARG A 56 17.57 5.05 -2.58
N LYS A 57 16.76 6.12 -2.67
CA LYS A 57 17.27 7.48 -2.90
C LYS A 57 18.16 7.94 -1.76
N LEU A 58 17.74 7.71 -0.50
CA LEU A 58 18.53 8.08 0.68
C LEU A 58 19.86 7.32 0.71
N THR A 59 19.83 6.00 0.49
CA THR A 59 21.05 5.19 0.42
C THR A 59 22.00 5.66 -0.69
N LEU A 60 21.47 6.09 -1.84
CA LEU A 60 22.30 6.62 -2.92
C LEU A 60 22.99 7.93 -2.51
N ILE A 61 22.26 8.85 -1.87
CA ILE A 61 22.80 10.13 -1.39
C ILE A 61 23.93 9.89 -0.38
N GLU A 62 23.73 8.96 0.57
CA GLU A 62 24.74 8.60 1.57
C GLU A 62 26.01 8.07 0.91
N ARG A 63 25.88 7.16 -0.06
CA ARG A 63 27.02 6.64 -0.82
C ARG A 63 27.75 7.72 -1.60
N MET A 64 27.01 8.57 -2.31
CA MET A 64 27.60 9.69 -3.04
C MET A 64 28.38 10.64 -2.12
N ARG A 65 27.85 10.90 -0.91
CA ARG A 65 28.54 11.72 0.08
C ARG A 65 29.85 11.09 0.54
N GLU A 66 29.82 9.79 0.82
CA GLU A 66 31.02 9.04 1.20
C GLU A 66 32.06 9.04 0.07
N ASP A 67 31.63 8.74 -1.15
CA ASP A 67 32.50 8.73 -2.33
C ASP A 67 33.17 10.09 -2.55
N LEU A 68 32.43 11.20 -2.42
CA LEU A 68 32.99 12.55 -2.52
C LEU A 68 33.97 12.86 -1.39
N TYR A 69 33.68 12.43 -0.17
CA TYR A 69 34.59 12.61 0.97
C TYR A 69 35.90 11.86 0.74
N GLN A 70 35.83 10.58 0.35
CA GLN A 70 37.00 9.75 0.08
C GLN A 70 37.82 10.29 -1.10
N GLN A 71 37.17 10.76 -2.17
CA GLN A 71 37.86 11.39 -3.30
C GLN A 71 38.61 12.65 -2.89
N ALA A 72 38.01 13.49 -2.06
CA ALA A 72 38.63 14.73 -1.62
C ALA A 72 39.78 14.48 -0.63
N LEU A 73 39.67 13.47 0.25
CA LEU A 73 40.77 13.01 1.09
C LEU A 73 41.93 12.45 0.25
N ALA A 74 41.64 11.63 -0.76
CA ALA A 74 42.65 11.04 -1.64
C ALA A 74 43.37 12.06 -2.54
N ASN A 75 42.74 13.20 -2.81
CA ASN A 75 43.30 14.29 -3.61
C ASN A 75 43.99 15.37 -2.75
N ASP A 76 44.23 15.12 -1.46
CA ASP A 76 44.76 16.08 -0.47
C ASP A 76 43.98 17.41 -0.43
N ALA A 77 42.73 17.41 -0.91
CA ALA A 77 41.88 18.59 -0.94
C ALA A 77 41.29 18.91 0.45
N ILE A 78 41.38 17.96 1.38
CA ILE A 78 41.01 18.08 2.78
C ILE A 78 41.87 17.13 3.62
N GLU A 79 42.25 17.58 4.82
CA GLU A 79 42.99 16.80 5.82
C GLU A 79 42.02 16.24 6.87
N ALA A 80 42.20 14.97 7.26
CA ALA A 80 41.34 14.34 8.26
C ALA A 80 41.53 15.03 9.63
N PRO A 81 40.46 15.26 10.41
CA PRO A 81 40.55 15.86 11.74
C PRO A 81 41.27 14.98 12.77
#